data_AF-R5XZS9-F1
#
_entry.id   AF-R5XZS9-F1
#
_cell.length_a   1.000
_cell.length_b   1.000
_cell.length_c   1.000
_cell.angle_alpha   90.00
_cell.angle_beta   90.00
_cell.angle_gamma   90.00
#
_symmetry.space_group_name_H-M   'P 1'
#
loop_
_entity.id
_entity.type
_entity.pdbx_description
1 polymer ?
#
loop_
_entity_poly.entity_id
_entity_poly.type
_entity_poly.pdbx_seq_one_letter_code
_entity_poly.pdbx_strand_id
1 'polypeptide(L)' 'MKLLYAEDEVSMSEAVVDFLTFHKYIVDAVYDGADALAYAEFIDGGVMFKIKFKK' A
#
# COMPACT_ATOMS: atom_id res chain seq x y z
N MET A 1 -0.46 12.15 -6.91
CA MET A 1 -1.35 11.15 -6.29
C MET A 1 -0.54 10.33 -5.32
N LYS A 2 -1.08 10.08 -4.13
CA LYS A 2 -0.46 9.25 -3.08
C LYS A 2 -1.19 7.91 -3.03
N LEU A 3 -0.46 6.80 -3.01
CA LEU A 3 -1.00 5.45 -2.98
C LEU A 3 -0.86 4.88 -1.57
N LEU A 4 -1.91 4.24 -1.08
CA LEU A 4 -1.86 3.41 0.13
C LEU A 4 -1.85 1.95 -0.31
N TYR A 5 -0.78 1.25 0.05
CA TYR A 5 -0.52 -0.12 -0.36
C TYR A 5 -0.50 -1.05 0.86
N ALA A 6 -1.41 -2.01 0.90
CA ALA A 6 -1.55 -2.94 2.02
C ALA A 6 -1.09 -4.34 1.62
N GLU A 7 -0.03 -4.84 2.26
CA GLU A 7 0.58 -6.15 1.97
C GLU A 7 1.13 -6.81 3.24
N ASP A 8 0.65 -8.01 3.56
CA ASP A 8 1.05 -8.75 4.77
C ASP A 8 2.44 -9.39 4.65
N GLU A 9 2.92 -9.64 3.44
CA GLU A 9 4.27 -10.16 3.19
C GLU A 9 5.30 -9.04 2.97
N VAL A 10 6.18 -8.81 3.95
CA VAL A 10 7.17 -7.71 3.93
C VAL A 10 8.10 -7.77 2.71
N SER A 11 8.62 -8.96 2.37
CA SER A 11 9.50 -9.15 1.21
C SER A 11 8.84 -8.76 -0.12
N MET A 12 7.54 -9.04 -0.26
CA MET A 12 6.78 -8.63 -1.43
C MET A 12 6.44 -7.15 -1.37
N SER A 13 6.18 -6.63 -0.17
CA SER A 13 5.87 -5.22 0.04
C SER A 13 7.02 -4.32 -0.41
N GLU A 14 8.24 -4.63 0.03
CA GLU A 14 9.46 -3.90 -0.37
C GLU A 14 9.66 -3.89 -1.88
N ALA A 15 9.51 -5.05 -2.56
CA ALA A 15 9.67 -5.14 -4.00
C ALA A 15 8.66 -4.26 -4.78
N VAL A 16 7.42 -4.18 -4.30
CA VAL A 16 6.37 -3.36 -4.92
C VAL A 16 6.58 -1.88 -4.62
N VAL A 17 6.98 -1.53 -3.40
CA VAL A 17 7.33 -0.15 -3.02
C VAL A 17 8.50 0.36 -3.86
N ASP A 18 9.55 -0.45 -4.04
CA ASP A 18 10.69 -0.11 -4.89
C ASP A 18 10.28 0.13 -6.34
N PHE A 19 9.45 -0.76 -6.89
CA PHE A 19 8.92 -0.61 -8.24
C PHE A 19 8.09 0.67 -8.41
N LEU A 20 7.20 0.97 -7.47
CA LEU A 20 6.35 2.16 -7.53
C LEU A 20 7.15 3.45 -7.32
N THR A 21 8.14 3.42 -6.43
CA THR A 21 9.06 4.53 -6.17
C THR A 21 9.92 4.82 -7.41
N PHE A 22 10.40 3.78 -8.10
CA PHE A 22 11.12 3.92 -9.37
C PHE A 22 10.28 4.66 -10.43
N HIS A 23 8.96 4.42 -10.46
CA HIS A 23 8.02 5.12 -11.35
C HIS A 23 7.54 6.47 -10.81
N LYS A 24 8.17 6.99 -9.75
CA LYS A 24 7.87 8.29 -9.10
C LYS A 24 6.48 8.37 -8.49
N TYR A 25 5.90 7.24 -8.09
CA TYR A 25 4.71 7.24 -7.24
C TYR A 25 5.13 7.44 -5.77
N ILE A 26 4.29 8.17 -5.03
CA ILE A 26 4.42 8.29 -3.58
C ILE A 26 3.54 7.21 -2.96
N VAL A 27 4.14 6.27 -2.22
CA VAL A 27 3.46 5.09 -1.67
C VAL A 27 3.68 5.04 -0.16
N ASP A 28 2.60 4.83 0.58
CA ASP A 28 2.67 4.44 1.98
C ASP A 28 2.30 2.95 2.07
N ALA A 29 3.24 2.13 2.53
CA ALA A 29 3.04 0.71 2.74
C ALA A 29 2.55 0.43 4.17
N VAL A 30 1.51 -0.38 4.29
CA VAL A 30 0.95 -0.88 5.54
C VAL A 30 0.91 -2.41 5.50
N TYR A 31 1.22 -3.05 6.62
CA TYR A 31 1.38 -4.51 6.67
C TYR A 31 0.19 -5.22 7.30
N ASP A 32 -0.76 -4.45 7.84
CA ASP A 32 -1.98 -4.96 8.44
C ASP A 32 -3.21 -4.26 7.84
N GLY A 33 -4.29 -5.01 7.70
CA GLY A 33 -5.55 -4.51 7.19
C GLY A 33 -6.24 -3.52 8.14
N ALA A 34 -6.02 -3.64 9.46
CA ALA A 34 -6.56 -2.68 10.42
C ALA A 34 -5.88 -1.32 10.31
N ASP A 35 -4.55 -1.30 10.20
CA ASP A 35 -3.78 -0.08 9.95
C ASP A 35 -4.15 0.54 8.60
N ALA A 36 -4.36 -0.30 7.56
CA ALA A 36 -4.80 0.18 6.26
C ALA A 36 -6.16 0.88 6.31
N LEU A 37 -7.12 0.29 7.03
CA LEU A 37 -8.44 0.86 7.23
C LEU A 37 -8.39 2.16 8.03
N ALA A 38 -7.67 2.17 9.16
CA ALA A 38 -7.49 3.36 9.99
C ALA A 38 -6.81 4.50 9.20
N TYR A 39 -5.82 4.16 8.38
CA TYR A 39 -5.18 5.12 7.50
C TYR A 39 -6.16 5.65 6.45
N ALA A 40 -6.93 4.79 5.80
CA ALA A 40 -7.93 5.19 4.80
C ALA A 40 -9.04 6.06 5.38
N GLU A 41 -9.47 5.82 6.62
CA GLU A 41 -10.44 6.66 7.33
C GLU A 41 -9.86 8.01 7.75
N PHE A 42 -8.55 8.09 8.01
CA PHE A 42 -7.85 9.33 8.33
C PHE A 42 -7.72 10.26 7.10
N ILE A 43 -7.56 9.69 5.90
CA ILE A 43 -7.57 10.46 4.65
C ILE A 43 -8.98 10.47 4.06
N ASP A 44 -9.68 11.60 4.18
CA ASP A 44 -11.02 11.83 3.62
C ASP A 44 -11.05 11.52 2.10
N GLY A 45 -11.54 10.33 1.73
CA GLY A 45 -11.57 9.84 0.34
C GLY A 45 -10.33 9.04 -0.13
N GLY A 46 -9.52 8.51 0.79
CA GLY A 46 -8.37 7.65 0.47
C GLY A 46 -8.74 6.39 -0.31
N VAL A 47 -8.06 6.14 -1.43
CA VAL A 47 -8.24 4.90 -2.21
C VAL A 47 -7.24 3.85 -1.73
N MET A 48 -7.73 2.80 -1.07
CA MET A 48 -6.94 1.61 -0.73
C MET A 48 -6.76 0.71 -1.95
N PHE A 49 -5.51 0.40 -2.30
CA PHE A 49 -5.19 -0.65 -3.26
C PHE A 49 -4.64 -1.87 -2.54
N LYS A 50 -5.43 -2.94 -2.48
CA LYS A 50 -4.97 -4.27 -2.08
C LYS A 50 -4.56 -5.04 -3.33
N ILE A 51 -3.27 -5.33 -3.48
CA ILE A 51 -2.79 -6.19 -4.56
C ILE A 51 -2.72 -7.61 -4.01
N LYS A 52 -3.70 -8.45 -4.34
CA LYS A 52 -3.67 -9.86 -3.96
C LYS A 52 -3.00 -10.66 -5.07
N PHE A 53 -1.71 -10.95 -4.95
CA PHE A 53 -1.05 -11.89 -5.84
C PHE A 53 -1.56 -13.30 -5.52
N LYS A 54 -2.31 -13.91 -6.44
CA LYS A 54 -2.60 -15.35 -6.37
C LYS A 54 -1.31 -16.10 -6.69
N LYS A 55 -0.88 -16.98 -5.77
CA LYS A 55 0.02 -18.09 -6.11
C LYS A 55 -0.56 -18.93 -7.24
#